data_AF-A0A927IJH9-F1
#
_entry.id   AF-A0A927IJH9-F1
#
_cell.length_a   1.000
_cell.length_b   1.000
_cell.length_c   1.000
_cell.angle_alpha   90.00
_cell.angle_beta   90.00
_cell.angle_gamma   90.00
#
_symmetry.space_group_name_H-M   'P 1'
#
loop_
_entity.id
_entity.type
_entity.pdbx_description
1 polymer ?
#
loop_
_entity_poly.entity_id
_entity_poly.type
_entity_poly.pdbx_seq_one_letter_code
_entity_poly.pdbx_strand_id
1 'polypeptide(L)'
;MKKYITTLLALAAFTVAQTASALHYTEFYVELDGASEVGSPGDPDGTAWGTLKIDQATNEIVWSFWADNILVPIIGFHIHNAPAGQNGPVVFNFDGMLWGSAIDPVAANILAAPQDYYLNIHTQEYPAGAVRGQVANAVPDTSAAAVGGLAIGLCMIAARRLRKKEAEAA
;
A
#
# COMPACT_ATOMS: atom_id res chain seq x y z
N MET A 1 21.53 2.69 -40.77
CA MET A 1 21.94 1.92 -39.58
C MET A 1 21.83 2.72 -38.27
N LYS A 2 22.60 3.80 -38.05
CA LYS A 2 22.47 4.62 -36.81
C LYS A 2 21.03 5.08 -36.57
N LYS A 3 20.37 5.66 -37.58
CA LYS A 3 18.99 6.18 -37.50
C LYS A 3 17.97 5.15 -37.01
N TYR A 4 17.90 3.95 -37.59
CA TYR A 4 16.91 2.91 -37.21
C TYR A 4 17.13 2.32 -35.81
N ILE A 5 18.39 2.17 -35.38
CA ILE A 5 18.74 1.69 -34.03
C ILE A 5 18.42 2.78 -32.98
N THR A 6 18.71 4.06 -33.27
CA THR A 6 18.30 5.17 -32.41
C THR A 6 16.79 5.34 -32.35
N THR A 7 16.05 5.09 -33.44
CA THR A 7 14.58 5.19 -33.42
C THR A 7 13.94 4.07 -32.59
N LEU A 8 14.45 2.84 -32.66
CA LEU A 8 13.96 1.73 -31.83
C LEU A 8 14.29 1.88 -30.33
N LEU A 9 15.50 2.37 -30.01
CA LEU A 9 15.87 2.72 -28.63
C LEU A 9 15.07 3.91 -28.09
N ALA A 10 14.80 4.93 -28.92
CA ALA A 10 13.96 6.06 -28.53
C ALA A 10 12.48 5.67 -28.38
N LEU A 11 11.96 4.76 -29.22
CA LEU A 11 10.60 4.23 -29.07
C LEU A 11 10.46 3.34 -27.83
N ALA A 12 11.49 2.55 -27.51
CA ALA A 12 11.57 1.79 -26.26
C ALA A 12 11.67 2.70 -25.02
N ALA A 13 12.44 3.80 -25.10
CA ALA A 13 12.51 4.78 -24.03
C ALA A 13 11.19 5.55 -23.86
N PHE A 14 10.45 5.81 -24.95
CA PHE A 14 9.16 6.49 -24.91
C PHE A 14 8.03 5.57 -24.39
N THR A 15 8.05 4.27 -24.69
CA THR A 15 7.08 3.31 -24.11
C THR A 15 7.38 2.99 -22.65
N VAL A 16 8.66 2.93 -22.24
CA VAL A 16 9.05 2.80 -20.82
C VAL A 16 8.64 4.05 -20.02
N ALA A 17 8.67 5.24 -20.62
CA ALA A 17 8.21 6.47 -19.98
C ALA A 17 6.67 6.55 -19.84
N GLN A 18 5.90 5.82 -20.66
CA GLN A 18 4.44 5.86 -20.68
C GLN A 18 3.76 4.77 -19.84
N THR A 19 4.45 3.68 -19.48
CA THR A 19 3.86 2.63 -18.61
C THR A 19 4.05 2.90 -17.12
N ALA A 20 4.71 4.00 -16.75
CA ALA A 20 4.69 4.53 -15.40
C ALA A 20 3.42 5.38 -15.17
N SER A 21 2.25 4.85 -15.54
CA SER A 21 1.07 5.16 -14.75
C SER A 21 1.31 4.47 -13.42
N ALA A 22 2.11 5.11 -12.56
CA ALA A 22 2.29 4.67 -11.19
C ALA A 22 0.89 4.38 -10.65
N LEU A 23 0.68 3.19 -10.12
CA LEU A 23 -0.58 2.90 -9.47
C LEU A 23 -0.83 4.05 -8.50
N HIS A 24 -2.00 4.64 -8.64
CA HIS A 24 -2.37 5.79 -7.86
C HIS A 24 -2.63 5.44 -6.39
N TYR A 25 -2.53 4.16 -6.06
CA TYR A 25 -2.72 3.62 -4.75
C TYR A 25 -1.38 3.35 -4.08
N THR A 26 -1.23 3.84 -2.86
CA THR A 26 -0.24 3.34 -1.91
C THR A 26 -0.93 2.35 -0.99
N GLU A 27 -0.41 1.13 -0.89
CA GLU A 27 -0.96 0.07 -0.04
C GLU A 27 -0.08 -0.13 1.19
N PHE A 28 -0.71 -0.21 2.35
CA PHE A 28 -0.09 -0.54 3.63
C PHE A 28 -0.68 -1.85 4.12
N TYR A 29 0.17 -2.73 4.62
CA TYR A 29 -0.26 -3.90 5.38
C TYR A 29 -0.08 -3.60 6.86
N VAL A 30 -1.11 -3.85 7.67
CA VAL A 30 -1.13 -3.54 9.10
C VAL A 30 -1.55 -4.78 9.86
N GLU A 31 -0.76 -5.15 10.86
CA GLU A 31 -1.06 -6.17 11.86
C GLU A 31 -1.34 -5.48 13.19
N LEU A 32 -2.34 -5.97 13.92
CA LEU A 32 -2.79 -5.46 15.21
C LEU A 32 -2.82 -6.59 16.23
N ASP A 33 -2.32 -6.32 17.43
CA ASP A 33 -2.39 -7.22 18.58
C ASP A 33 -2.66 -6.44 19.87
N GLY A 34 -3.11 -7.12 20.93
CA GLY A 34 -3.37 -6.46 22.22
C GLY A 34 -2.11 -6.13 23.01
N ALA A 35 -0.96 -6.73 22.68
CA ALA A 35 0.32 -6.41 23.31
C ALA A 35 0.86 -5.03 22.90
N SER A 36 0.41 -4.53 21.75
CA SER A 36 0.74 -3.23 21.19
C SER A 36 -0.06 -2.07 21.80
N GLU A 37 -1.09 -2.36 22.60
CA GLU A 37 -1.85 -1.35 23.33
C GLU A 37 -0.97 -0.55 24.30
N VAL A 38 -1.33 0.73 24.51
CA VAL A 38 -0.55 1.64 25.36
C VAL A 38 -1.44 2.22 26.45
N GLY A 39 -0.98 2.08 27.70
CA GLY A 39 -1.64 2.63 28.89
C GLY A 39 -2.67 1.70 29.54
N SER A 40 -3.18 0.71 28.80
CA SER A 40 -4.01 -0.38 29.31
C SER A 40 -3.66 -1.69 28.59
N PRO A 41 -3.84 -2.85 29.24
CA PRO A 41 -3.76 -4.13 28.54
C PRO A 41 -4.83 -4.21 27.44
N GLY A 42 -4.42 -4.61 26.24
CA GLY A 42 -5.34 -5.06 25.21
C GLY A 42 -5.78 -6.50 25.41
N ASP A 43 -6.47 -7.02 24.39
CA ASP A 43 -6.91 -8.40 24.30
C ASP A 43 -5.69 -9.34 24.17
N PRO A 44 -5.44 -10.22 25.16
CA PRO A 44 -4.19 -10.98 25.23
C PRO A 44 -4.02 -12.02 24.11
N ASP A 45 -5.11 -12.46 23.49
CA ASP A 45 -5.11 -13.40 22.36
C ASP A 45 -5.84 -12.86 21.11
N GLY A 46 -6.45 -11.68 21.20
CA GLY A 46 -7.01 -10.96 20.07
C GLY A 46 -5.96 -10.48 19.05
N THR A 47 -6.27 -10.68 17.77
CA THR A 47 -5.44 -10.19 16.65
C THR A 47 -6.30 -9.64 15.52
N ALA A 48 -5.74 -8.74 14.71
CA ALA A 48 -6.32 -8.35 13.44
C ALA A 48 -5.23 -8.04 12.41
N TRP A 49 -5.55 -8.16 11.12
CA TRP A 49 -4.62 -7.82 10.05
C TRP A 49 -5.37 -7.46 8.78
N GLY A 50 -4.74 -6.68 7.92
CA GLY A 50 -5.39 -6.24 6.70
C GLY A 50 -4.62 -5.21 5.93
N THR A 51 -5.30 -4.65 4.94
CA THR A 51 -4.73 -3.62 4.08
C THR A 51 -5.46 -2.29 4.22
N LEU A 52 -4.67 -1.23 4.13
CA LEU A 52 -5.11 0.15 3.96
C LEU A 52 -4.55 0.64 2.63
N LYS A 53 -5.40 0.91 1.65
CA LYS A 53 -5.00 1.42 0.34
C LYS A 53 -5.46 2.86 0.21
N ILE A 54 -4.55 3.74 -0.16
CA ILE A 54 -4.83 5.17 -0.30
C ILE A 54 -4.60 5.59 -1.74
N ASP A 55 -5.67 6.06 -2.38
CA ASP A 55 -5.62 6.77 -3.65
C ASP A 55 -5.10 8.20 -3.44
N GLN A 56 -3.96 8.53 -4.05
CA GLN A 56 -3.24 9.78 -3.78
C GLN A 56 -3.87 11.04 -4.42
N ALA A 57 -4.96 10.97 -5.20
CA ALA A 57 -5.54 12.14 -5.87
C ALA A 57 -7.04 12.19 -5.80
N THR A 58 -7.70 11.12 -5.38
CA THR A 58 -9.05 11.22 -4.84
C THR A 58 -9.04 11.34 -3.31
N ASN A 59 -7.92 11.03 -2.64
CA ASN A 59 -7.85 10.85 -1.18
C ASN A 59 -8.79 9.75 -0.67
N GLU A 60 -9.11 8.77 -1.52
CA GLU A 60 -9.90 7.60 -1.12
C GLU A 60 -9.03 6.66 -0.28
N ILE A 61 -9.52 6.35 0.91
CA ILE A 61 -9.01 5.31 1.79
C ILE A 61 -9.90 4.09 1.60
N VAL A 62 -9.31 2.98 1.16
CA VAL A 62 -9.97 1.66 1.04
C VAL A 62 -9.34 0.74 2.07
N TRP A 63 -10.16 0.06 2.87
CA TRP A 63 -9.67 -0.86 3.90
C TRP A 63 -10.32 -2.23 3.81
N SER A 64 -9.56 -3.25 4.20
CA SER A 64 -10.02 -4.63 4.29
C SER A 64 -9.22 -5.36 5.36
N PHE A 65 -9.87 -5.68 6.47
CA PHE A 65 -9.30 -6.31 7.64
C PHE A 65 -10.03 -7.60 8.02
N TRP A 66 -9.27 -8.50 8.64
CA TRP A 66 -9.75 -9.66 9.36
C TRP A 66 -9.37 -9.52 10.83
N ALA A 67 -10.18 -10.07 11.71
CA ALA A 67 -9.90 -10.15 13.13
C ALA A 67 -10.17 -11.57 13.63
N ASP A 68 -9.36 -12.03 14.58
CA ASP A 68 -9.45 -13.35 15.20
C ASP A 68 -9.34 -13.22 16.73
N ASN A 69 -10.05 -14.11 17.44
CA ASN A 69 -10.16 -14.12 18.91
C ASN A 69 -10.49 -12.75 19.54
N ILE A 70 -11.29 -11.94 18.85
CA ILE A 70 -11.77 -10.66 19.36
C ILE A 70 -13.28 -10.75 19.64
N LEU A 71 -13.73 -10.14 20.74
CA LEU A 71 -15.16 -10.14 21.07
C LEU A 71 -15.98 -9.33 20.04
N VAL A 72 -17.06 -9.94 19.53
CA VAL A 72 -18.04 -9.26 18.68
C VAL A 72 -19.31 -8.90 19.48
N PRO A 73 -19.98 -7.76 19.17
CA PRO A 73 -19.66 -6.81 18.11
C PRO A 73 -18.46 -5.92 18.42
N ILE A 74 -17.73 -5.54 17.36
CA ILE A 74 -16.76 -4.44 17.40
C ILE A 74 -17.55 -3.15 17.65
N ILE A 75 -17.14 -2.36 18.64
CA ILE A 75 -17.82 -1.11 19.02
C ILE A 75 -17.10 0.13 18.50
N GLY A 76 -15.89 -0.03 17.97
CA GLY A 76 -15.12 1.06 17.35
C GLY A 76 -13.94 0.52 16.56
N PHE A 77 -13.61 1.20 15.46
CA PHE A 77 -12.40 0.93 14.70
C PHE A 77 -11.92 2.27 14.14
N HIS A 78 -10.70 2.66 14.46
CA HIS A 78 -10.21 4.02 14.21
C HIS A 78 -8.79 4.02 13.66
N ILE A 79 -8.46 5.10 12.94
CA ILE A 79 -7.07 5.55 12.77
C ILE A 79 -6.82 6.66 13.78
N HIS A 80 -5.70 6.57 14.50
CA HIS A 80 -5.21 7.58 15.42
C HIS A 80 -3.90 8.20 14.92
N ASN A 81 -3.61 9.44 15.33
CA ASN A 81 -2.36 10.12 15.02
C ASN A 81 -1.43 10.18 16.25
N ALA A 82 -0.51 9.23 16.34
CA ALA A 82 0.65 9.28 17.22
C ALA A 82 1.73 8.31 16.74
N PRO A 83 3.01 8.58 17.03
CA PRO A 83 4.07 7.62 16.83
C PRO A 83 3.89 6.39 17.75
N ALA A 84 4.62 5.32 17.44
CA ALA A 84 4.64 4.10 18.23
C ALA A 84 4.92 4.37 19.72
N GLY A 85 4.18 3.69 20.60
CA GLY A 85 4.31 3.81 22.05
C GLY A 85 3.57 5.00 22.68
N GLN A 86 2.80 5.77 21.91
CA GLN A 86 2.00 6.90 22.42
C GLN A 86 0.53 6.80 21.97
N ASN A 87 -0.37 7.39 22.75
CA ASN A 87 -1.78 7.52 22.39
C ASN A 87 -2.03 8.86 21.71
N GLY A 88 -2.84 8.85 20.65
CA GLY A 88 -3.17 10.01 19.84
C GLY A 88 -4.67 10.22 19.67
N PRO A 89 -5.11 11.39 19.15
CA PRO A 89 -6.51 11.61 18.80
C PRO A 89 -6.94 10.70 17.63
N VAL A 90 -8.23 10.37 17.60
CA VAL A 90 -8.86 9.76 16.42
C VAL A 90 -8.84 10.77 15.27
N VAL A 91 -8.37 10.33 14.11
CA VAL A 91 -8.32 11.14 12.88
C VAL A 91 -9.18 10.55 11.76
N PHE A 92 -9.57 9.27 11.88
CA PHE A 92 -10.51 8.62 10.97
C PHE A 92 -11.31 7.56 11.72
N ASN A 93 -12.60 7.45 11.43
CA ASN A 93 -13.50 6.47 12.03
C ASN A 93 -14.05 5.53 10.95
N PHE A 94 -13.83 4.22 11.14
CA PHE A 94 -14.35 3.18 10.25
C PHE A 94 -15.75 2.70 10.64
N ASP A 95 -16.38 3.29 11.66
CA ASP A 95 -17.69 2.90 12.21
C ASP A 95 -17.77 1.42 12.64
N GLY A 96 -16.63 0.85 13.05
CA GLY A 96 -16.50 -0.56 13.41
C GLY A 96 -16.54 -1.53 12.22
N MET A 97 -16.59 -1.02 10.97
CA MET A 97 -16.58 -1.85 9.77
C MET A 97 -15.16 -2.27 9.41
N LEU A 98 -14.94 -3.58 9.28
CA LEU A 98 -13.62 -4.13 8.90
C LEU A 98 -13.30 -3.98 7.40
N TRP A 99 -14.28 -3.61 6.57
CA TRP A 99 -14.06 -3.31 5.16
C TRP A 99 -14.89 -2.12 4.70
N GLY A 100 -14.40 -1.39 3.71
CA GLY A 100 -15.10 -0.26 3.13
C GLY A 100 -14.18 0.69 2.37
N SER A 101 -14.75 1.81 1.95
CA SER A 101 -13.97 2.95 1.47
C SER A 101 -14.62 4.29 1.84
N ALA A 102 -13.79 5.32 1.94
CA ALA A 102 -14.22 6.70 2.16
C ALA A 102 -13.18 7.68 1.64
N ILE A 103 -13.62 8.86 1.20
CA ILE A 103 -12.72 9.96 0.87
C ILE A 103 -12.53 10.82 2.12
N ASP A 104 -11.28 11.02 2.53
CA ASP A 104 -10.95 11.84 3.70
C ASP A 104 -9.59 12.55 3.52
N PRO A 105 -9.46 13.85 3.85
CA PRO A 105 -8.19 14.57 3.73
C PRO A 105 -7.04 13.99 4.57
N VAL A 106 -7.32 13.20 5.61
CA VAL A 106 -6.29 12.51 6.41
C VAL A 106 -5.44 11.57 5.57
N ALA A 107 -5.97 11.08 4.45
CA ALA A 107 -5.26 10.22 3.50
C ALA A 107 -3.88 10.79 3.11
N ALA A 108 -3.83 12.08 2.78
CA ALA A 108 -2.59 12.75 2.39
C ALA A 108 -1.56 12.81 3.55
N ASN A 109 -2.04 12.95 4.79
CA ASN A 109 -1.16 13.00 5.95
C ASN A 109 -0.60 11.61 6.30
N ILE A 110 -1.42 10.55 6.15
CA ILE A 110 -0.98 9.16 6.30
C ILE A 110 0.09 8.82 5.27
N LEU A 111 -0.10 9.23 4.01
CA LEU A 111 0.93 9.03 2.96
C LEU A 111 2.24 9.75 3.27
N ALA A 112 2.18 10.93 3.87
CA ALA A 112 3.37 11.73 4.15
C ALA A 112 4.21 11.18 5.31
N ALA A 113 3.57 10.61 6.33
CA ALA A 113 4.24 10.09 7.52
C ALA A 113 3.47 8.89 8.11
N PRO A 114 3.45 7.73 7.43
CA PRO A 114 2.62 6.59 7.86
C PRO A 114 2.96 6.12 9.27
N GLN A 115 4.24 6.19 9.67
CA GLN A 115 4.70 5.80 10.99
C GLN A 115 4.12 6.64 12.14
N ASP A 116 3.46 7.77 11.86
CA ASP A 116 2.80 8.61 12.85
C ASP A 116 1.31 8.24 13.03
N TYR A 117 0.85 7.14 12.43
CA TYR A 117 -0.52 6.66 12.51
C TYR A 117 -0.61 5.20 12.94
N TYR A 118 -1.65 4.89 13.72
CA TYR A 118 -1.96 3.53 14.11
C TYR A 118 -3.46 3.25 13.99
N LEU A 119 -3.79 1.99 13.78
CA LEU A 119 -5.16 1.50 13.79
C LEU A 119 -5.46 0.89 15.15
N ASN A 120 -6.70 1.05 15.61
CA ASN A 120 -7.15 0.54 16.89
C ASN A 120 -8.59 0.02 16.81
N ILE A 121 -8.81 -1.22 17.23
CA ILE A 121 -10.14 -1.84 17.30
C ILE A 121 -10.56 -1.91 18.76
N HIS A 122 -11.83 -1.59 19.02
CA HIS A 122 -12.41 -1.57 20.36
C HIS A 122 -13.56 -2.58 20.45
N THR A 123 -13.65 -3.25 21.59
CA THR A 123 -14.76 -4.14 21.94
C THR A 123 -15.39 -3.71 23.26
N GLN A 124 -16.48 -4.35 23.64
CA GLN A 124 -17.11 -4.10 24.94
C GLN A 124 -16.20 -4.47 26.13
N GLU A 125 -15.37 -5.51 25.98
CA GLU A 125 -14.42 -5.93 27.03
C GLU A 125 -13.20 -5.00 27.10
N TYR A 126 -12.76 -4.51 25.94
CA TYR A 126 -11.60 -3.63 25.80
C TYR A 126 -12.00 -2.29 25.18
N PRO A 127 -12.74 -1.42 25.90
CA PRO A 127 -13.24 -0.16 25.36
C PRO A 127 -12.11 0.85 25.10
N ALA A 128 -10.98 0.73 25.81
CA ALA A 128 -9.81 1.58 25.60
C ALA A 128 -8.98 1.18 24.36
N GLY A 129 -9.18 -0.04 23.84
CA GLY A 129 -8.41 -0.64 22.75
C GLY A 129 -8.23 -2.13 23.01
N ALA A 130 -8.75 -2.97 22.11
CA ALA A 130 -8.59 -4.41 22.13
C ALA A 130 -7.31 -4.84 21.41
N VAL A 131 -7.09 -4.30 20.21
CA VAL A 131 -5.89 -4.55 19.41
C VAL A 131 -5.42 -3.26 18.72
N ARG A 132 -4.10 -3.09 18.67
CA ARG A 132 -3.42 -1.92 18.09
C ARG A 132 -2.36 -2.34 17.08
N GLY A 133 -2.21 -1.57 16.00
CA GLY A 133 -1.16 -1.77 15.01
C GLY A 133 -0.70 -0.47 14.37
N GLN A 134 0.61 -0.23 14.31
CA GLN A 134 1.16 0.95 13.64
C GLN A 134 1.08 0.79 12.12
N VAL A 135 0.75 1.86 11.40
CA VAL A 135 0.85 1.87 9.94
C VAL A 135 2.33 1.81 9.56
N ALA A 136 2.74 0.69 8.99
CA ALA A 136 4.11 0.45 8.57
C ALA A 136 4.43 1.15 7.23
N ASN A 137 5.60 0.85 6.68
CA ASN A 137 5.96 1.32 5.34
C ASN A 137 5.02 0.74 4.28
N ALA A 138 4.81 1.49 3.21
CA ALA A 138 4.05 1.04 2.06
C ALA A 138 4.64 -0.25 1.47
N VAL A 139 3.76 -1.16 1.04
CA VAL A 139 4.12 -2.34 0.28
C VAL A 139 4.65 -1.86 -1.09
N PRO A 140 5.88 -2.22 -1.49
CA PRO A 140 6.44 -1.77 -2.76
C PRO A 140 5.58 -2.19 -3.95
N ASP A 141 5.20 -1.24 -4.80
CA ASP A 141 4.54 -1.55 -6.07
C ASP A 141 5.55 -2.18 -7.04
N THR A 142 5.47 -3.50 -7.20
CA THR A 142 6.34 -4.25 -8.12
C THR A 142 5.88 -4.22 -9.57
N SER A 143 4.72 -3.64 -9.87
CA SER A 143 4.11 -3.67 -11.20
C SER A 143 4.94 -2.91 -12.25
N ALA A 144 5.50 -1.75 -11.88
CA ALA A 144 6.35 -0.95 -12.76
C ALA A 144 7.65 -1.68 -13.16
N ALA A 145 8.24 -2.44 -12.23
CA ALA A 145 9.46 -3.22 -12.48
C ALA A 145 9.21 -4.38 -13.47
N ALA A 146 8.06 -5.04 -13.35
CA ALA A 146 7.70 -6.16 -14.23
C ALA A 146 7.48 -5.71 -15.69
N VAL A 147 6.79 -4.58 -15.90
CA VAL A 147 6.52 -4.06 -17.26
C VAL A 147 7.81 -3.52 -17.91
N GLY A 148 8.65 -2.82 -17.15
CA GLY A 148 9.94 -2.32 -17.63
C GLY A 148 10.88 -3.43 -18.09
N GLY A 149 10.97 -4.53 -17.32
CA GLY A 149 11.80 -5.69 -17.67
C GLY A 149 11.38 -6.37 -18.97
N LEU A 150 10.07 -6.56 -19.18
CA LEU A 150 9.53 -7.18 -20.40
C LEU A 150 9.80 -6.33 -21.66
N ALA A 151 9.59 -5.01 -21.57
CA ALA A 151 9.83 -4.09 -22.66
C ALA A 151 11.31 -4.10 -23.09
N ILE A 152 12.24 -4.01 -22.13
CA ILE A 152 13.69 -4.09 -22.39
C ILE A 152 14.06 -5.43 -23.03
N GLY A 153 13.52 -6.54 -22.51
CA GLY A 153 13.75 -7.88 -23.04
C GLY A 153 13.32 -8.03 -24.51
N LEU A 154 12.13 -7.54 -24.86
CA LEU A 154 11.62 -7.57 -26.24
C LEU A 154 12.46 -6.70 -27.19
N CYS A 155 12.88 -5.50 -26.76
CA CYS A 155 13.75 -4.63 -27.54
C CYS A 155 15.13 -5.25 -27.79
N MET A 156 15.70 -5.91 -26.79
CA MET A 156 16.96 -6.66 -26.91
C MET A 156 16.85 -7.81 -27.92
N ILE A 157 15.73 -8.56 -27.91
CA ILE A 157 15.46 -9.63 -28.87
C ILE A 157 15.32 -9.08 -30.29
N ALA A 158 14.57 -7.99 -30.48
CA ALA A 158 14.38 -7.35 -31.77
C ALA A 158 15.71 -6.84 -32.36
N ALA A 159 16.54 -6.19 -31.54
CA ALA A 159 17.87 -5.72 -31.94
C ALA A 159 18.80 -6.88 -32.37
N ARG A 160 18.75 -8.02 -31.67
CA ARG A 160 19.52 -9.23 -32.04
C ARG A 160 19.08 -9.81 -33.38
N ARG A 161 17.76 -9.88 -33.64
CA ARG A 161 17.21 -10.41 -34.90
C ARG A 161 17.58 -9.55 -36.12
N LEU A 162 17.60 -8.23 -35.96
CA LEU A 162 18.01 -7.31 -37.02
C LEU A 162 19.49 -7.50 -37.37
N ARG A 163 20.38 -7.58 -36.37
CA ARG A 163 21.81 -7.84 -36.59
C ARG A 163 22.06 -9.18 -37.32
N LYS A 164 21.29 -10.22 -36.99
CA LYS A 164 21.43 -11.54 -37.63
C LYS A 164 21.02 -11.50 -39.12
N LYS A 165 19.89 -10.88 -39.45
CA LYS A 165 19.44 -10.74 -40.85
C LYS A 165 20.42 -9.94 -41.71
N GLU A 166 21.10 -8.95 -41.14
CA GLU A 166 22.13 -8.18 -41.84
C GLU A 166 23.38 -9.03 -42.12
N ALA A 167 23.82 -9.84 -41.16
CA ALA A 167 24.96 -10.74 -41.34
C ALA A 167 24.71 -11.83 -42.39
N GLU A 168 23.45 -12.25 -42.57
CA GLU A 168 23.04 -13.22 -43.59
C GLU A 168 22.87 -12.58 -44.99
N ALA A 169 22.79 -11.25 -45.08
CA ALA A 169 22.59 -10.51 -46.33
C ALA A 169 23.89 -9.89 -46.89
N ALA A 170 25.02 -10.09 -46.22
CA ALA A 170 26.36 -9.62 -46.60
C ALA A 170 27.22 -10.80 -47.09
#